data_AF-A0A3N5T4R4-F1
#
_entry.id   AF-A0A3N5T4R4-F1
#
_cell.length_a   1.000
_cell.length_b   1.000
_cell.length_c   1.000
_cell.angle_alpha   90.00
_cell.angle_beta   90.00
_cell.angle_gamma   90.00
#
_symmetry.space_group_name_H-M   'P 1'
#
loop_
_entity.id
_entity.type
_entity.pdbx_description
1 polymer ?
#
loop_
_entity_poly.entity_id
_entity_poly.type
_entity_poly.pdbx_seq_one_letter_code
_entity_poly.pdbx_strand_id
1 'polypeptide(L)' 'MVALIIGLLMMAFGVWAILPETLYGLGWGEPEVISFLMGAGPILALLIGLIAFFIGIVDIKDKMEAKKEEKSQTSEEKK' A
#
# COMPACT_ATOMS: atom_id res chain seq x y z
N MET A 1 5.25 9.08 -24.63
CA MET A 1 6.27 9.69 -23.74
C MET A 1 5.78 11.01 -23.15
N VAL A 2 5.32 11.95 -23.98
CA VAL A 2 4.80 13.26 -23.54
C VAL A 2 3.71 13.16 -22.45
N ALA A 3 2.75 12.24 -22.58
CA ALA A 3 1.71 12.03 -21.57
C ALA A 3 2.25 11.56 -20.20
N LEU A 4 3.27 10.70 -20.16
CA LEU A 4 3.90 10.25 -18.92
C LEU A 4 4.64 11.40 -18.23
N ILE A 5 5.31 12.24 -19.02
CA ILE A 5 6.02 13.43 -18.52
C ILE A 5 5.02 14.42 -17.93
N ILE A 6 3.93 14.71 -18.63
CA ILE A 6 2.87 15.60 -18.15
C ILE A 6 2.22 15.06 -16.87
N GLY A 7 1.92 13.75 -16.83
CA GLY A 7 1.37 13.11 -15.65
C GLY A 7 2.29 13.22 -14.43
N LEU A 8 3.59 12.96 -14.61
CA LEU A 8 4.58 13.11 -13.55
C LEU A 8 4.70 14.56 -13.07
N LEU A 9 4.66 15.53 -14.00
CA LEU A 9 4.78 16.95 -13.70
C LEU A 9 3.55 17.46 -12.94
N MET A 10 2.35 17.00 -13.31
CA MET A 10 1.12 17.29 -12.56
C MET A 10 1.10 16.63 -11.18
N MET A 11 1.61 15.41 -11.04
CA MET A 11 1.77 14.77 -9.73
C MET A 11 2.73 15.55 -8.83
N ALA A 12 3.90 15.93 -9.36
CA ALA A 12 4.90 16.70 -8.62
C ALA A 12 4.34 18.08 -8.20
N PHE A 13 3.61 18.74 -9.11
CA PHE A 13 2.91 19.99 -8.79
C PHE A 13 1.83 19.80 -7.72
N GLY A 14 1.04 18.73 -7.79
CA GLY A 14 0.02 18.43 -6.79
C GLY A 14 0.62 18.24 -5.39
N VAL A 15 1.74 17.53 -5.29
CA VAL A 15 2.46 17.40 -4.00
C VAL A 15 2.99 18.76 -3.55
N TRP A 16 3.63 19.52 -4.43
CA TRP A 16 4.17 20.85 -4.12
C TRP A 16 3.09 21.88 -3.74
N ALA A 17 1.90 21.80 -4.31
CA ALA A 17 0.78 22.69 -4.00
C ALA A 17 0.22 22.47 -2.58
N ILE A 18 0.28 21.22 -2.08
CA ILE A 18 -0.19 20.86 -0.73
C ILE A 18 0.83 21.25 0.35
N LEU A 19 2.11 21.45 -0.01
CA LEU A 19 3.14 21.84 0.96
C LEU A 19 2.80 23.19 1.62
N PRO A 20 3.14 23.34 2.92
CA PRO A 20 2.94 24.60 3.63
C PRO A 20 3.82 25.70 3.04
N GLU A 21 3.36 26.95 3.14
CA GLU A 21 4.08 28.13 2.64
C GLU A 21 5.48 28.27 3.25
N THR A 22 5.66 27.75 4.47
CA THR A 22 6.95 27.71 5.19
C THR A 22 8.03 26.88 4.49
N LEU A 23 7.64 25.97 3.60
CA LEU A 23 8.52 25.12 2.80
C LEU A 23 8.49 25.49 1.31
N TYR A 24 8.17 26.75 0.98
CA TYR A 24 8.04 27.23 -0.41
C TYR A 24 6.91 26.55 -1.21
N GLY A 25 5.91 25.97 -0.54
CA GLY A 25 4.70 25.46 -1.18
C GLY A 25 3.61 26.53 -1.32
N LEU A 26 2.53 26.22 -2.02
CA LEU A 26 1.39 27.15 -2.17
C LEU A 26 0.46 27.21 -0.94
N GLY A 27 0.65 26.33 0.05
CA GLY A 27 -0.19 26.32 1.25
C GLY A 27 -1.63 25.87 1.02
N TRP A 28 -1.99 25.40 -0.18
CA TRP A 28 -3.35 24.96 -0.51
C TRP A 28 -3.80 23.72 0.30
N GLY A 29 -2.86 23.09 1.00
CA GLY A 29 -3.13 21.98 1.90
C GLY A 29 -3.72 22.38 3.25
N GLU A 30 -3.47 23.61 3.71
CA GLU A 30 -3.84 24.07 5.06
C GLU A 30 -5.15 24.88 5.00
N PRO A 31 -6.17 24.57 5.81
CA PRO A 31 -6.33 23.44 6.75
C PRO A 31 -7.13 22.23 6.19
N GLU A 32 -7.75 22.38 5.03
CA GLU A 32 -8.82 21.49 4.55
C GLU A 32 -8.30 20.15 4.03
N VAL A 33 -7.21 20.17 3.26
CA VAL A 33 -6.63 18.94 2.68
C VAL A 33 -6.00 18.09 3.77
N ILE A 34 -5.32 18.70 4.73
CA ILE A 34 -4.72 17.99 5.87
C ILE A 34 -5.81 17.32 6.71
N SER A 35 -6.92 18.03 6.98
CA SER A 35 -8.05 17.48 7.72
C SER A 35 -8.71 16.30 6.97
N PHE A 36 -8.86 16.41 5.65
CA PHE A 36 -9.35 15.32 4.82
C PHE A 36 -8.40 14.12 4.80
N LEU A 37 -7.09 14.36 4.70
CA LEU A 37 -6.07 13.29 4.71
C LEU A 37 -6.04 12.56 6.06
N MET A 38 -6.16 13.30 7.18
CA MET A 38 -6.27 12.73 8.51
C MET A 38 -7.56 11.91 8.70
N GLY A 39 -8.67 12.32 8.09
CA GLY A 39 -9.92 11.55 8.08
C GLY A 39 -9.87 10.31 7.16
N ALA A 40 -9.19 10.42 6.02
CA ALA A 40 -9.04 9.34 5.05
C ALA A 40 -8.01 8.29 5.50
N GLY A 41 -6.98 8.68 6.26
CA GLY A 41 -5.91 7.82 6.75
C GLY A 41 -6.42 6.56 7.47
N PRO A 42 -7.27 6.68 8.50
CA PRO A 42 -7.85 5.54 9.22
C PRO A 42 -8.69 4.62 8.32
N ILE A 43 -9.46 5.18 7.38
CA ILE A 43 -10.30 4.42 6.45
C ILE A 43 -9.42 3.60 5.48
N LEU A 44 -8.40 4.24 4.89
CA LEU A 44 -7.44 3.58 4.01
C LEU A 44 -6.63 2.52 4.77
N ALA A 45 -6.20 2.80 6.00
CA ALA A 45 -5.48 1.85 6.84
C ALA A 45 -6.33 0.60 7.14
N LEU A 46 -7.63 0.78 7.42
CA LEU A 46 -8.55 -0.32 7.64
C LEU A 46 -8.77 -1.14 6.36
N LEU A 47 -8.96 -0.49 5.22
CA LEU A 47 -9.15 -1.16 3.93
C LEU A 47 -7.89 -1.94 3.51
N ILE A 48 -6.72 -1.30 3.55
CA ILE A 48 -5.43 -1.94 3.22
C ILE A 48 -5.13 -3.06 4.21
N GLY A 49 -5.35 -2.83 5.51
CA GLY A 49 -5.16 -3.82 6.55
C GLY A 49 -6.06 -5.04 6.39
N LEU A 50 -7.32 -4.83 6.00
CA LEU A 50 -8.27 -5.91 5.71
C LEU A 50 -7.82 -6.74 4.50
N ILE A 51 -7.40 -6.09 3.41
CA ILE A 51 -6.86 -6.78 2.22
C ILE A 51 -5.60 -7.57 2.60
N ALA A 52 -4.67 -6.96 3.33
CA ALA A 52 -3.44 -7.61 3.78
C ALA A 52 -3.71 -8.81 4.70
N PHE A 53 -4.72 -8.71 5.57
CA PHE A 53 -5.14 -9.81 6.44
C PHE A 53 -5.62 -11.03 5.63
N PHE A 54 -6.48 -10.82 4.62
CA PHE A 54 -6.93 -11.91 3.76
C PHE A 54 -5.80 -12.53 2.94
N ILE A 55 -4.90 -11.71 2.38
CA ILE A 55 -3.71 -12.19 1.65
C ILE A 55 -2.83 -13.02 2.59
N GLY A 56 -2.59 -12.55 3.81
CA GLY A 56 -1.77 -13.25 4.81
C GLY A 56 -2.35 -14.62 5.21
N ILE A 57 -3.68 -14.74 5.34
CA ILE A 57 -4.32 -16.04 5.63
C ILE A 57 -4.07 -17.04 4.50
N VAL A 58 -4.21 -16.60 3.24
CA VAL A 58 -3.99 -17.46 2.07
C VAL A 58 -2.51 -17.85 1.97
N ASP A 59 -1.59 -16.91 2.11
CA ASP A 59 -0.15 -17.18 2.08
C ASP A 59 0.30 -18.16 3.19
N ILE A 60 -0.28 -18.07 4.40
CA ILE A 60 0.01 -19.01 5.50
C ILE A 60 -0.53 -20.41 5.18
N LYS A 61 -1.76 -20.52 4.66
CA LYS A 61 -2.35 -21.81 4.30
C LYS A 61 -1.56 -22.51 3.19
N ASP A 62 -1.20 -21.79 2.14
CA ASP A 62 -0.40 -22.31 1.02
C ASP A 62 0.98 -22.77 1.50
N LYS A 63 1.65 -22.01 2.38
CA LYS A 63 2.93 -22.42 2.99
C LYS A 63 2.82 -23.66 3.87
N MET A 64 1.71 -23.81 4.61
CA MET A 64 1.49 -24.98 5.46
C MET A 64 1.23 -26.24 4.65
N GLU A 65 0.46 -26.14 3.57
CA GLU A 65 0.19 -27.27 2.66
C GLU A 65 1.47 -27.69 1.93
N ALA A 66 2.25 -26.74 1.39
CA ALA A 66 3.55 -27.05 0.78
C ALA A 66 4.50 -27.79 1.74
N LYS A 67 4.60 -27.34 3.00
CA LYS A 67 5.42 -28.04 4.01
C LYS A 67 4.91 -29.44 4.36
N LYS A 68 3.61 -29.69 4.22
CA LYS A 68 3.01 -31.00 4.49
C LYS A 68 3.28 -31.97 3.35
N GLU A 69 3.21 -31.51 2.10
CA GLU A 69 3.55 -32.30 0.92
C GLU A 69 5.03 -32.70 0.90
N GLU A 70 5.94 -31.77 1.22
CA GLU A 70 7.38 -32.07 1.33
C GLU A 70 7.69 -33.14 2.41
N LYS A 71 6.96 -33.09 3.54
CA LYS A 71 7.07 -34.11 4.60
C LYS A 71 6.48 -35.46 4.19
N SER A 72 5.42 -35.48 3.40
CA SER A 72 4.78 -36.70 2.92
C SER A 72 5.69 -37.45 1.95
N GLN A 73 6.30 -36.74 1.00
CA GLN A 73 7.24 -37.34 0.04
C GLN A 73 8.50 -37.91 0.72
N THR A 74 9.06 -37.20 1.71
CA THR A 74 10.20 -37.71 2.50
C THR A 74 9.87 -38.98 3.31
N SER A 75 8.59 -39.15 3.68
CA SER A 75 8.15 -40.29 4.49
C SER A 75 7.81 -41.52 3.64
N GLU A 76 7.39 -41.32 2.39
CA GLU A 76 7.12 -42.40 1.43
C GLU A 76 8.39 -42.90 0.74
N GLU A 77 9.40 -42.06 0.48
CA GLU A 77 10.69 -42.51 -0.07
C GLU A 77 11.54 -43.32 0.92
N LYS A 78 11.22 -43.28 2.21
CA LYS A 78 11.96 -43.99 3.27
C LYS A 78 11.37 -45.35 3.68
N LYS A 79 10.28 -45.80 3.04
CA LYS A 79 9.58 -47.05 3.39
C LYS A 79 9.69 -48.08 2.28
#